data_AF-A0A2E6WZA4-F1
#
_entry.id   AF-A0A2E6WZA4-F1
#
_cell.length_a   1.000
_cell.length_b   1.000
_cell.length_c   1.000
_cell.angle_alpha   90.00
_cell.angle_beta   90.00
_cell.angle_gamma   90.00
#
_symmetry.space_group_name_H-M   'P 1'
#
loop_
_entity.id
_entity.type
_entity.pdbx_description
1 polymer ?
#
loop_
_entity_poly.entity_id
_entity_poly.type
_entity_poly.pdbx_seq_one_letter_code
_entity_poly.pdbx_strand_id
1 'polypeptide(L)'
;MTTNASPASSGRQRRDLAVQYLLADITLLSAEELALAQGFAGVNDSFRAYLTNVGISPVPHRRGYFDPQHVRARLNSVQGLFDAGVAAVETQPVSLVEQRRARRGQK
;
A
#
# COMPACT_ATOMS: atom_id res chain seq x y z
N MET A 1 17.67 -34.43 20.10
CA MET A 1 17.92 -33.12 20.76
C MET A 1 19.33 -32.73 20.34
N THR A 2 19.63 -31.68 19.60
CA THR A 2 19.04 -30.33 19.50
C THR A 2 19.22 -29.80 18.08
N THR A 3 18.21 -29.08 17.64
CA THR A 3 18.24 -28.07 16.57
C THR A 3 19.26 -26.98 16.86
N ASN A 4 19.98 -26.52 15.83
CA ASN A 4 20.19 -25.10 15.49
C ASN A 4 21.24 -24.94 14.39
N ALA A 5 20.85 -24.30 13.29
CA ALA A 5 21.44 -23.04 12.80
C ALA A 5 21.20 -22.84 11.30
N SER A 6 20.41 -21.82 10.94
CA SER A 6 20.77 -20.91 9.84
C SER A 6 19.98 -19.59 9.92
N PRO A 7 20.60 -18.48 10.36
CA PRO A 7 19.98 -17.15 10.32
C PRO A 7 20.33 -16.35 9.05
N ALA A 8 20.95 -16.96 8.03
CA ALA A 8 21.52 -16.23 6.88
C ALA A 8 20.50 -15.86 5.78
N SER A 9 19.27 -16.39 5.80
CA SER A 9 18.25 -16.14 4.76
C SER A 9 17.41 -14.87 4.96
N SER A 10 17.42 -14.29 6.17
CA SER A 10 16.51 -13.18 6.54
C SER A 10 16.77 -11.88 5.77
N GLY A 11 18.02 -11.60 5.38
CA GLY A 11 18.35 -10.34 4.69
C GLY A 11 17.91 -10.30 3.22
N ARG A 12 18.01 -11.44 2.51
CA ARG A 12 17.57 -11.56 1.11
C ARG A 12 16.05 -11.61 1.02
N GLN A 13 15.43 -12.43 1.88
CA GLN A 13 13.98 -12.58 1.94
C GLN A 13 13.25 -11.27 2.27
N ARG A 14 13.80 -10.43 3.18
CA ARG A 14 13.23 -9.10 3.46
C ARG A 14 13.33 -8.14 2.27
N ARG A 15 14.41 -8.20 1.50
CA ARG A 15 14.57 -7.38 0.29
C ARG A 15 13.60 -7.80 -0.81
N ASP A 16 13.44 -9.10 -1.02
CA ASP A 16 12.53 -9.65 -2.03
C ASP A 16 11.08 -9.24 -1.74
N LEU A 17 10.65 -9.31 -0.47
CA LEU A 17 9.34 -8.83 -0.04
C LEU A 17 9.17 -7.32 -0.24
N ALA A 18 10.16 -6.51 0.14
CA ALA A 18 10.09 -5.05 -0.03
C ALA A 18 9.99 -4.64 -1.51
N VAL A 19 10.76 -5.31 -2.39
CA VAL A 19 10.67 -5.10 -3.84
C VAL A 19 9.29 -5.52 -4.35
N GLN A 20 8.74 -6.63 -3.86
CA GLN A 20 7.41 -7.09 -4.26
C GLN A 20 6.30 -6.13 -3.81
N TYR A 21 6.39 -5.56 -2.61
CA TYR A 21 5.48 -4.50 -2.15
C TYR A 21 5.63 -3.23 -3.00
N LEU A 22 6.86 -2.80 -3.30
CA LEU A 22 7.10 -1.62 -4.11
C LEU A 22 6.60 -1.79 -5.56
N LEU A 23 6.73 -3.00 -6.11
CA LEU A 23 6.15 -3.34 -7.41
C LEU A 23 4.63 -3.33 -7.36
N ALA A 24 4.02 -3.87 -6.30
CA ALA A 24 2.57 -3.81 -6.09
C ALA A 24 2.06 -2.35 -5.97
N ASP A 25 2.89 -1.42 -5.48
CA ASP A 25 2.60 0.02 -5.46
C ASP A 25 2.66 0.69 -6.84
N ILE A 26 3.36 0.10 -7.81
CA ILE A 26 3.55 0.68 -9.16
C ILE A 26 2.67 -0.02 -10.21
N THR A 27 2.34 -1.30 -10.01
CA THR A 27 1.57 -2.08 -10.98
C THR A 27 0.07 -1.85 -10.84
N LEU A 28 -0.58 -1.55 -11.95
CA LEU A 28 -2.04 -1.49 -12.02
C LEU A 28 -2.65 -2.88 -12.04
N LEU A 29 -3.81 -3.05 -11.40
CA LEU A 29 -4.63 -4.25 -11.47
C LEU A 29 -5.59 -4.15 -12.66
N SER A 30 -5.69 -5.21 -13.45
CA SER A 30 -6.78 -5.33 -14.40
C SER A 30 -8.12 -5.58 -13.70
N ALA A 31 -9.22 -5.31 -14.41
CA ALA A 31 -10.56 -5.57 -13.92
C ALA A 31 -10.79 -7.06 -13.57
N GLU A 32 -10.21 -7.97 -14.35
CA GLU A 32 -10.31 -9.42 -14.11
C GLU A 32 -9.58 -9.83 -12.85
N GLU A 33 -8.33 -9.38 -12.68
CA GLU A 33 -7.55 -9.65 -11.46
C GLU A 33 -8.25 -9.09 -10.23
N LEU A 34 -8.80 -7.87 -10.34
CA LEU A 34 -9.54 -7.27 -9.24
C LEU A 34 -10.83 -8.03 -8.93
N ALA A 35 -11.58 -8.47 -9.94
CA ALA A 35 -12.80 -9.25 -9.74
C ALA A 35 -12.51 -10.56 -8.98
N LEU A 36 -11.50 -11.30 -9.43
CA LEU A 36 -11.06 -12.54 -8.78
C LEU A 36 -10.59 -12.30 -7.34
N ALA A 37 -9.79 -11.25 -7.11
CA ALA A 37 -9.31 -10.88 -5.79
C ALA A 37 -10.44 -10.49 -4.81
N GLN A 38 -11.56 -10.00 -5.33
CA GLN A 38 -12.76 -9.65 -4.55
C GLN A 38 -13.77 -10.81 -4.44
N GLY A 39 -13.42 -12.00 -4.95
CA GLY A 39 -14.26 -13.21 -4.84
C GLY A 39 -15.35 -13.33 -5.91
N PHE A 40 -15.31 -12.52 -6.96
CA PHE A 40 -16.19 -12.68 -8.13
C PHE A 40 -15.59 -13.69 -9.10
N ALA A 41 -16.44 -14.38 -9.88
CA ALA A 41 -15.99 -15.32 -10.92
C ALA A 41 -15.29 -14.63 -12.12
N GLY A 42 -15.47 -13.32 -12.26
CA GLY A 42 -14.92 -12.49 -13.34
C GLY A 42 -15.65 -11.14 -13.41
N VAL A 43 -15.35 -10.36 -14.45
CA VAL A 43 -15.99 -9.04 -14.65
C VAL A 43 -17.44 -9.19 -15.14
N ASN A 44 -18.40 -8.98 -14.25
CA ASN A 44 -19.83 -9.01 -14.55
C ASN A 44 -20.57 -7.76 -14.01
N ASP A 45 -21.87 -7.66 -14.26
CA ASP A 45 -22.67 -6.50 -13.85
C ASP A 45 -22.71 -6.32 -12.33
N SER A 46 -22.75 -7.42 -11.56
CA SER A 46 -22.68 -7.38 -10.10
C SER A 46 -21.36 -6.81 -9.60
N PHE A 47 -20.23 -7.18 -10.24
CA PHE A 47 -18.92 -6.62 -9.95
C PHE A 47 -18.86 -5.12 -10.31
N ARG A 48 -19.41 -4.71 -11.46
CA ARG A 48 -19.46 -3.29 -11.85
C ARG A 48 -20.32 -2.45 -10.89
N ALA A 49 -21.45 -3.01 -10.45
CA ALA A 49 -22.31 -2.39 -9.44
C ALA A 49 -21.58 -2.28 -8.09
N TYR A 50 -20.86 -3.33 -7.68
CA TYR A 50 -20.02 -3.32 -6.48
C TYR A 50 -18.96 -2.20 -6.52
N LEU A 51 -18.21 -2.08 -7.63
CA LEU A 51 -17.22 -1.00 -7.78
C LEU A 51 -17.85 0.38 -7.63
N THR A 52 -19.04 0.58 -8.22
CA THR A 52 -19.78 1.85 -8.13
C THR A 52 -20.23 2.13 -6.70
N ASN A 53 -20.78 1.13 -6.01
CA ASN A 53 -21.26 1.26 -4.62
C ASN A 53 -20.13 1.57 -3.63
N VAL A 54 -18.96 0.95 -3.81
CA VAL A 54 -17.76 1.21 -3.00
C VAL A 54 -17.06 2.51 -3.43
N GLY A 55 -17.36 3.04 -4.61
CA GLY A 55 -16.72 4.23 -5.20
C GLY A 55 -15.29 3.97 -5.67
N ILE A 56 -15.03 2.76 -6.18
CA ILE A 56 -13.78 2.41 -6.84
C ILE A 56 -13.89 2.82 -8.31
N SER A 57 -12.96 3.65 -8.76
CA SER A 57 -12.93 4.19 -10.11
C SER A 57 -11.73 3.62 -10.87
N PRO A 58 -11.85 3.36 -12.17
CA PRO A 58 -10.71 2.98 -12.99
C PRO A 58 -9.75 4.16 -13.15
N VAL A 59 -8.50 3.85 -13.52
CA VAL A 59 -7.48 4.86 -13.81
C VAL A 59 -7.95 5.71 -15.01
N PRO A 60 -7.86 7.05 -14.93
CA PRO A 60 -8.21 7.94 -16.04
C PRO A 60 -7.49 7.53 -17.33
N HIS A 61 -8.23 7.53 -18.44
CA HIS A 61 -7.74 7.12 -19.77
C HIS A 61 -7.30 5.65 -19.90
N ARG A 62 -7.42 4.83 -18.85
CA ARG A 62 -7.12 3.39 -18.88
C ARG A 62 -8.30 2.59 -18.34
N ARG A 63 -9.34 2.47 -19.17
CA ARG A 63 -10.53 1.70 -18.85
C ARG A 63 -10.14 0.24 -18.58
N GLY A 64 -10.68 -0.32 -17.50
CA GLY A 64 -10.41 -1.70 -17.09
C GLY A 64 -9.13 -1.89 -16.28
N TYR A 65 -8.41 -0.83 -15.93
CA TYR A 65 -7.30 -0.86 -14.99
C TYR A 65 -7.60 -0.04 -13.75
N PHE A 66 -7.10 -0.50 -12.61
CA PHE A 66 -7.34 0.05 -11.29
C PHE A 66 -6.01 0.23 -10.56
N ASP A 67 -5.94 1.28 -9.78
CA ASP A 67 -4.83 1.52 -8.85
C ASP A 67 -5.07 0.71 -7.56
N PRO A 68 -4.17 -0.20 -7.17
CA PRO A 68 -4.28 -0.97 -5.92
C PRO A 68 -4.43 -0.09 -4.67
N GLN A 69 -3.74 1.06 -4.63
CA GLN A 69 -3.81 1.98 -3.50
C GLN A 69 -5.18 2.63 -3.40
N HIS A 70 -5.74 3.07 -4.53
CA HIS A 70 -7.11 3.60 -4.60
C HIS A 70 -8.13 2.55 -4.13
N VAL A 71 -8.03 1.32 -4.65
CA VAL A 71 -8.90 0.22 -4.23
C VAL A 71 -8.82 0.01 -2.73
N ARG A 72 -7.59 -0.07 -2.18
CA ARG A 72 -7.40 -0.31 -0.75
C ARG A 72 -7.96 0.82 0.12
N ALA A 73 -7.72 2.08 -0.25
CA ALA A 73 -8.23 3.24 0.46
C ALA A 73 -9.77 3.25 0.51
N ARG A 74 -10.44 2.90 -0.60
CA ARG A 74 -11.90 2.81 -0.65
C ARG A 74 -12.45 1.67 0.20
N LEU A 75 -11.83 0.49 0.17
CA LEU A 75 -12.23 -0.64 1.02
C LEU A 75 -12.07 -0.31 2.51
N ASN A 76 -10.94 0.27 2.89
CA ASN A 76 -10.67 0.75 4.23
C ASN A 76 -11.77 1.72 4.69
N SER A 77 -12.11 2.71 3.85
CA SER A 77 -13.17 3.69 4.13
C SER A 77 -14.54 3.02 4.34
N VAL A 78 -14.93 2.06 3.51
CA VAL A 78 -16.20 1.33 3.64
C VAL A 78 -16.24 0.46 4.90
N GLN A 79 -15.10 -0.09 5.31
CA GLN A 79 -14.97 -0.90 6.53
C GLN A 79 -14.89 -0.06 7.81
N GLY A 80 -14.93 1.27 7.72
CA GLY A 80 -14.71 2.16 8.86
C GLY A 80 -13.28 2.11 9.39
N LEU A 81 -12.37 1.50 8.63
CA LEU A 81 -10.94 1.49 8.89
C LEU A 81 -10.38 2.77 8.27
N PHE A 82 -10.54 3.90 8.95
CA PHE A 82 -9.74 5.06 8.62
C PHE A 82 -8.28 4.69 8.86
N ASP A 83 -7.38 5.02 7.93
CA ASP A 83 -5.95 4.79 8.14
C ASP A 83 -5.52 5.56 9.39
N ALA A 84 -5.53 4.87 10.54
CA ALA A 84 -4.80 5.29 11.73
C ALA A 84 -3.27 5.28 11.48
N GLY A 85 -2.85 4.84 10.29
CA GLY A 85 -1.46 4.64 9.86
C GLY A 85 -0.87 5.71 8.93
N VAL A 86 -1.57 6.82 8.69
CA VAL A 86 -0.92 8.10 8.40
C VAL A 86 -1.52 9.14 9.33
N ALA A 87 -1.49 8.87 10.65
CA ALA A 87 -1.03 9.94 11.51
C ALA A 87 0.27 10.40 10.85
N ALA A 88 0.22 11.58 10.23
CA ALA A 88 1.42 12.27 9.81
C ALA A 88 2.43 11.98 10.89
N VAL A 89 3.62 11.49 10.54
CA VAL A 89 4.75 11.73 11.42
C VAL A 89 4.68 13.24 11.57
N GLU A 90 4.11 13.70 12.71
CA GLU A 90 4.21 15.06 13.15
C GLU A 90 5.70 15.20 13.33
N THR A 91 6.34 15.50 12.21
CA THR A 91 7.67 16.04 12.16
C THR A 91 7.40 17.42 12.71
N GLN A 92 7.28 17.50 14.04
CA GLN A 92 7.27 18.71 14.80
C GLN A 92 8.33 19.57 14.12
N PRO A 93 7.97 20.73 13.53
CA PRO A 93 8.90 21.50 12.73
C PRO A 93 10.06 21.85 13.64
N VAL A 94 11.17 21.13 13.47
CA VAL A 94 12.38 21.30 14.28
C VAL A 94 12.76 22.77 14.15
N SER A 95 12.78 23.49 15.27
CA SER A 95 12.98 24.92 15.22
C SER A 95 14.32 25.22 14.54
N LEU A 96 14.43 26.35 13.83
CA LEU A 96 15.68 26.77 13.18
C LEU A 96 16.87 26.84 14.16
N VAL A 97 16.57 26.99 15.45
CA VAL A 97 17.55 26.97 16.56
C VAL A 97 18.10 25.57 16.79
N GLU A 98 17.25 24.55 16.82
CA GLU A 98 17.65 23.14 16.98
C GLU A 98 18.44 22.65 15.77
N GLN A 99 18.04 23.02 14.54
CA GLN A 99 18.82 22.75 13.33
C GLN A 99 20.20 23.42 13.39
N ARG A 100 20.30 24.67 13.87
CA ARG A 100 21.58 25.37 14.05
C ARG A 100 22.47 24.71 15.10
N ARG A 101 21.91 24.22 16.21
CA ARG A 101 22.67 23.53 17.27
C ARG A 101 23.24 22.19 16.79
N ALA A 102 22.42 21.38 16.11
CA ALA A 102 22.86 20.11 15.51
C ALA A 102 24.04 20.31 14.55
N ARG A 103 24.00 21.39 13.73
CA ARG A 103 25.10 21.71 12.82
C ARG A 103 26.38 22.18 13.50
N ARG A 104 26.28 22.82 14.67
CA ARG A 104 27.44 23.38 15.39
C ARG A 104 28.11 22.39 16.35
N GLY A 105 27.41 21.33 16.75
CA GLY A 105 27.94 20.29 17.64
C GLY A 105 28.72 19.16 16.96
N GLN A 106 28.89 19.20 15.63
CA GLN A 106 29.61 18.18 14.85
C GLN A 106 31.03 18.63 14.42
N LYS A 107 31.62 19.58 15.13
CA LYS A 107 33.02 19.99 14.95
C LYS A 107 33.81 19.78 16.22
#